data_AF-A0A2S0N727-F1
#
_entry.id   AF-A0A2S0N727-F1
#
_cell.length_a   1.000
_cell.length_b   1.000
_cell.length_c   1.000
_cell.angle_alpha   90.00
_cell.angle_beta   90.00
_cell.angle_gamma   90.00
#
_symmetry.space_group_name_H-M   'P 1'
#
loop_
_entity.id
_entity.type
_entity.pdbx_description
1 polymer ?
#
loop_
_entity_poly.entity_id
_entity_poly.type
_entity_poly.pdbx_seq_one_letter_code
_entity_poly.pdbx_strand_id
1 'polypeptide(L)'
;MARFTLDPRNPPRLSPEEAARLDAMTPEEIEQNALDDPDNPPSTEEELDRGVAGRRVRLLRQSLNLSQPAFAERYRINVARLRDIEQGRTMPDSAFLAYITVIETEREAVDRALAS
;
A
#
# COMPACT_ATOMS: atom_id res chain seq x y z
N MET A 1 -4.39 -5.59 29.10
CA MET A 1 -4.09 -4.53 28.11
C MET A 1 -5.01 -3.35 28.39
N ALA A 2 -4.46 -2.14 28.58
CA ALA A 2 -5.26 -0.93 28.69
C ALA A 2 -5.83 -0.57 27.30
N ARG A 3 -7.13 -0.28 27.22
CA ARG A 3 -7.78 0.12 25.96
C ARG A 3 -7.73 1.64 25.88
N PHE A 4 -6.81 2.17 25.08
CA PHE A 4 -6.75 3.61 24.80
C PHE A 4 -8.02 4.03 24.04
N THR A 5 -8.73 5.05 24.54
CA THR A 5 -9.93 5.61 23.91
C THR A 5 -9.64 7.04 23.51
N LEU A 6 -9.56 7.29 22.20
CA LEU A 6 -9.30 8.62 21.65
C LEU A 6 -10.56 9.49 21.75
N ASP A 7 -10.49 10.66 22.39
CA ASP A 7 -11.55 11.67 22.33
C ASP A 7 -11.34 12.56 21.09
N PRO A 8 -12.22 12.48 20.07
CA PRO A 8 -12.06 13.28 18.85
C PRO A 8 -12.17 14.79 19.08
N ARG A 9 -12.76 15.23 20.21
CA ARG A 9 -12.86 16.65 20.56
C ARG A 9 -11.64 17.17 21.33
N ASN A 10 -10.82 16.27 21.84
CA ASN A 10 -9.59 16.59 22.55
C ASN A 10 -8.49 15.58 22.19
N PRO A 11 -8.00 15.60 20.94
CA PRO A 11 -6.94 14.71 20.53
C PRO A 11 -5.65 15.03 21.30
N PRO A 12 -4.78 14.03 21.57
CA PRO A 12 -3.46 14.28 22.11
C PRO A 12 -2.71 15.24 21.18
N ARG A 13 -2.05 16.23 21.77
CA ARG A 13 -1.24 17.22 21.06
C ARG A 13 0.17 17.18 21.59
N LEU A 14 1.13 17.41 20.69
CA LEU A 14 2.50 17.68 21.09
C LEU A 14 2.53 19.01 21.87
N SER A 15 3.31 19.04 22.94
CA SER A 15 3.71 20.28 23.58
C SER A 15 4.57 21.12 22.61
N PRO A 16 4.67 22.44 22.83
CA PRO A 16 5.53 23.30 22.01
C PRO A 16 7.00 22.83 22.00
N GLU A 17 7.49 22.31 23.13
CA GLU A 17 8.85 21.79 23.26
C GLU A 17 9.05 20.50 22.45
N GLU A 18 8.10 19.57 22.50
CA GLU A 18 8.15 18.34 21.71
C GLU A 18 8.11 18.62 20.21
N ALA A 19 7.24 19.55 19.78
CA ALA A 19 7.15 19.97 18.39
C ALA A 19 8.48 20.60 17.92
N ALA A 20 9.03 21.55 18.69
CA ALA A 20 10.31 22.19 18.35
C ALA A 20 11.47 21.19 18.27
N ARG A 21 11.48 20.17 19.15
CA ARG A 21 12.48 19.09 19.10
C ARG A 21 12.36 18.25 17.82
N LEU A 22 11.15 17.90 17.41
CA LEU A 22 10.92 17.14 16.17
C LEU A 22 11.28 17.96 14.93
N ASP A 23 10.91 19.24 14.90
CA ASP A 23 11.21 20.14 13.78
C ASP A 23 12.71 20.42 13.62
N ALA A 24 13.47 20.41 14.72
CA ALA A 24 14.92 20.58 14.71
C ALA A 24 15.70 19.30 14.34
N MET A 25 15.03 18.15 14.26
CA MET A 25 15.67 16.86 13.99
C MET A 25 16.15 16.80 12.55
N THR A 26 17.43 16.47 12.36
CA THR A 26 18.04 16.34 11.04
C THR A 26 17.57 15.06 10.33
N PRO A 27 17.63 15.00 8.99
CA PRO A 27 17.34 13.78 8.24
C PRO A 27 18.18 12.58 8.70
N GLU A 28 19.45 12.80 9.03
CA GLU A 28 20.36 11.77 9.52
C GLU A 28 19.95 11.23 10.90
N GLU A 29 19.53 12.12 11.81
CA GLU A 29 18.99 11.72 13.11
C GLU A 29 17.65 10.99 12.98
N ILE A 30 16.79 11.39 12.03
CA ILE A 30 15.54 10.68 11.73
C ILE A 30 15.84 9.26 11.28
N GLU A 31 16.79 9.08 10.35
CA GLU A 31 17.17 7.78 9.83
C GLU A 31 17.80 6.89 10.91
N GLN A 32 18.70 7.45 11.74
CA GLN A 32 19.29 6.71 12.85
C GLN A 32 18.23 6.30 13.89
N ASN A 33 17.30 7.19 14.25
CA ASN A 33 16.20 6.86 15.15
C ASN A 33 15.31 5.74 14.60
N ALA A 34 15.05 5.72 13.29
CA ALA A 34 14.31 4.64 12.65
C ALA A 34 15.08 3.32 12.66
N LEU A 35 16.40 3.35 12.43
CA LEU A 35 17.26 2.16 12.51
C LEU A 35 17.34 1.59 13.93
N ASP A 36 17.33 2.46 14.95
CA ASP A 36 17.39 2.08 16.35
C ASP A 36 16.04 1.56 16.90
N ASP A 37 14.92 1.78 16.20
CA ASP A 37 13.59 1.31 16.56
C ASP A 37 13.33 -0.13 16.02
N PRO A 38 13.32 -1.16 16.88
CA PRO A 38 13.10 -2.53 16.44
C PRO A 38 11.67 -2.80 15.96
N ASP A 39 10.69 -1.98 16.35
CA ASP A 39 9.28 -2.15 15.97
C ASP A 39 8.93 -1.41 14.67
N ASN A 40 9.75 -0.45 14.24
CA ASN A 40 9.51 0.35 13.05
C ASN A 40 10.81 0.69 12.26
N PRO A 41 11.58 -0.31 11.82
CA PRO A 41 12.78 -0.08 11.02
C PRO A 41 12.44 0.50 9.64
N PRO A 42 13.40 1.18 8.98
CA PRO A 42 13.22 1.60 7.59
C PRO A 42 13.00 0.39 6.68
N SER A 43 12.11 0.53 5.70
CA SER A 43 11.89 -0.50 4.69
C SER A 43 13.08 -0.62 3.74
N THR A 44 13.40 -1.84 3.35
CA THR A 44 14.34 -2.13 2.26
C THR A 44 13.80 -1.67 0.91
N GLU A 45 14.67 -1.49 -0.09
CA GLU A 45 14.27 -1.12 -1.46
C GLU A 45 13.27 -2.14 -2.05
N GLU A 46 13.50 -3.44 -1.83
CA GLU A 46 12.58 -4.50 -2.28
C GLU A 46 11.20 -4.43 -1.59
N GLU A 47 11.14 -4.08 -0.31
CA GLU A 47 9.88 -3.86 0.41
C GLU A 47 9.12 -2.65 -0.14
N LEU A 48 9.83 -1.56 -0.43
CA LEU A 48 9.26 -0.38 -1.06
C LEU A 48 8.70 -0.71 -2.44
N ASP A 49 9.45 -1.44 -3.27
CA ASP A 49 9.01 -1.86 -4.60
C ASP A 49 7.75 -2.73 -4.55
N ARG A 50 7.69 -3.70 -3.63
CA ARG A 50 6.49 -4.51 -3.38
C ARG A 50 5.31 -3.64 -2.96
N GLY A 51 5.54 -2.68 -2.07
CA GLY A 51 4.52 -1.72 -1.62
C GLY A 51 3.99 -0.85 -2.75
N VAL A 52 4.87 -0.34 -3.62
CA VAL A 52 4.52 0.48 -4.78
C VAL A 52 3.70 -0.34 -5.79
N ALA A 53 4.16 -1.56 -6.12
CA ALA A 53 3.45 -2.45 -7.03
C ALA A 53 2.07 -2.84 -6.47
N GLY A 54 1.99 -3.23 -5.19
CA GLY A 54 0.74 -3.56 -4.52
C GLY A 54 -0.24 -2.39 -4.47
N ARG A 55 0.26 -1.17 -4.19
CA ARG A 55 -0.54 0.05 -4.20
C ARG A 55 -1.10 0.35 -5.58
N ARG A 56 -0.32 0.19 -6.65
CA ARG A 56 -0.79 0.39 -8.04
C ARG A 56 -1.99 -0.50 -8.34
N VAL A 57 -1.89 -1.80 -8.06
CA VAL A 57 -2.97 -2.77 -8.31
C VAL A 57 -4.23 -2.42 -7.51
N ARG A 58 -4.06 -2.09 -6.21
CA ARG A 58 -5.16 -1.69 -5.34
C ARG A 58 -5.87 -0.42 -5.83
N LEU A 59 -5.11 0.57 -6.30
CA LEU A 59 -5.65 1.81 -6.83
C LEU A 59 -6.42 1.60 -8.13
N LEU A 60 -5.88 0.79 -9.06
CA LEU A 60 -6.62 0.40 -10.26
C LEU A 60 -7.96 -0.23 -9.86
N ARG A 61 -7.96 -1.23 -8.98
CA ARG A 61 -9.20 -1.87 -8.53
C ARG A 61 -10.19 -0.87 -7.93
N GLN A 62 -9.72 0.02 -7.07
CA GLN A 62 -10.55 1.05 -6.43
C GLN A 62 -11.14 2.01 -7.46
N SER A 63 -10.38 2.41 -8.48
CA SER A 63 -10.87 3.27 -9.57
C SER A 63 -12.02 2.64 -10.36
N LEU A 64 -12.13 1.31 -10.35
CA LEU A 64 -13.20 0.55 -10.98
C LEU A 64 -14.41 0.32 -10.05
N ASN A 65 -14.36 0.81 -8.80
CA ASN A 65 -15.35 0.54 -7.75
C ASN A 65 -15.60 -0.97 -7.52
N LEU A 66 -14.56 -1.80 -7.67
CA LEU A 66 -14.67 -3.24 -7.48
C LEU A 66 -14.15 -3.67 -6.10
N SER A 67 -14.88 -4.59 -5.47
CA SER A 67 -14.36 -5.34 -4.33
C SER A 67 -13.18 -6.22 -4.77
N GLN A 68 -12.32 -6.63 -3.82
CA GLN A 68 -11.18 -7.52 -4.14
C GLN A 68 -11.64 -8.82 -4.83
N PRO A 69 -12.69 -9.52 -4.37
CA PRO A 69 -13.22 -10.70 -5.07
C PRO A 69 -13.77 -10.38 -6.46
N ALA A 70 -14.52 -9.28 -6.64
CA ALA A 70 -15.10 -8.93 -7.93
C ALA A 70 -14.03 -8.57 -8.98
N PHE A 71 -12.96 -7.89 -8.57
CA PHE A 71 -11.81 -7.63 -9.45
C PHE A 71 -11.06 -8.91 -9.83
N ALA A 72 -10.84 -9.79 -8.83
CA ALA A 72 -10.21 -11.08 -9.03
C ALA A 72 -10.99 -11.93 -10.04
N GLU A 73 -12.31 -12.02 -9.88
CA GLU A 73 -13.21 -12.72 -10.80
C GLU A 73 -13.18 -12.10 -12.20
N ARG A 74 -13.42 -10.79 -12.30
CA ARG A 74 -13.48 -10.07 -13.59
C ARG A 74 -12.23 -10.26 -14.44
N TYR A 75 -11.05 -10.17 -13.82
CA TYR A 75 -9.77 -10.24 -14.53
C TYR A 75 -9.09 -11.61 -14.45
N ARG A 76 -9.82 -12.64 -13.99
CA ARG A 76 -9.33 -14.04 -13.87
C ARG A 76 -8.02 -14.15 -13.05
N ILE A 77 -7.91 -13.35 -12.00
CA ILE A 77 -6.80 -13.38 -11.04
C ILE A 77 -7.22 -14.18 -9.81
N ASN A 78 -6.37 -15.07 -9.31
CA ASN A 78 -6.64 -15.75 -8.05
C ASN A 78 -6.77 -14.74 -6.89
N VAL A 79 -7.86 -14.79 -6.13
CA VAL A 79 -8.15 -13.79 -5.07
C VAL A 79 -7.09 -13.78 -3.95
N ALA A 80 -6.49 -14.92 -3.62
CA ALA A 80 -5.41 -14.99 -2.63
C ALA A 80 -4.13 -14.33 -3.18
N ARG A 81 -3.78 -14.62 -4.44
CA ARG A 81 -2.66 -13.95 -5.12
C ARG A 81 -2.87 -12.44 -5.20
N LEU A 82 -4.06 -11.98 -5.57
CA LEU A 82 -4.40 -10.55 -5.59
C LEU A 82 -4.23 -9.91 -4.21
N ARG A 83 -4.69 -10.60 -3.15
CA ARG A 83 -4.56 -10.12 -1.78
C ARG A 83 -3.10 -9.97 -1.36
N ASP A 84 -2.27 -10.97 -1.62
CA ASP A 84 -0.85 -10.94 -1.25
C ASP A 84 -0.11 -9.82 -1.99
N ILE A 85 -0.43 -9.60 -3.27
CA ILE A 85 0.12 -8.48 -4.06
C ILE A 85 -0.34 -7.14 -3.50
N GLU A 86 -1.65 -6.94 -3.29
CA GLU A 86 -2.18 -5.66 -2.79
C GLU A 86 -1.67 -5.31 -1.37
N GLN A 87 -1.27 -6.32 -0.59
CA GLN A 87 -0.66 -6.17 0.73
C GLN A 87 0.87 -6.03 0.68
N GLY A 88 1.49 -6.11 -0.50
CA GLY A 88 2.95 -6.04 -0.66
C GLY A 88 3.69 -7.27 -0.11
N ARG A 89 2.99 -8.38 0.14
CA ARG A 89 3.60 -9.62 0.65
C ARG A 89 4.48 -10.29 -0.40
N THR A 90 4.09 -10.18 -1.67
CA THR A 90 4.80 -10.80 -2.81
C THR A 90 4.99 -9.80 -3.93
N MET A 91 6.12 -9.88 -4.62
CA MET A 91 6.38 -9.10 -5.83
C MET A 91 5.62 -9.74 -7.00
N PRO A 92 4.74 -9.01 -7.71
CA PRO A 92 4.16 -9.52 -8.94
C PRO A 92 5.22 -9.69 -10.03
N ASP A 93 5.11 -10.76 -10.80
CA ASP A 93 5.97 -10.99 -11.97
C ASP A 93 5.69 -9.98 -13.11
N SER A 94 6.58 -9.95 -14.10
CA SER A 94 6.49 -9.05 -15.25
C SER A 94 5.23 -9.25 -16.09
N ALA A 95 4.72 -10.48 -16.19
CA ALA A 95 3.50 -10.78 -16.95
C ALA A 95 2.26 -10.20 -16.25
N PHE A 96 2.19 -10.31 -14.92
CA PHE A 96 1.14 -9.71 -14.12
C PHE A 96 1.16 -8.19 -14.23
N LEU A 97 2.35 -7.57 -14.12
CA LEU A 97 2.49 -6.12 -14.26
C LEU A 97 2.12 -5.63 -15.67
N ALA A 98 2.50 -6.38 -16.70
CA ALA A 98 2.07 -6.10 -18.07
C ALA A 98 0.55 -6.17 -18.19
N TYR A 99 -0.08 -7.22 -17.65
CA TYR A 99 -1.54 -7.36 -17.68
C TYR A 99 -2.27 -6.23 -16.95
N ILE A 100 -1.78 -5.82 -15.77
CA ILE A 100 -2.28 -4.65 -15.04
C ILE A 100 -2.18 -3.37 -15.89
N THR A 101 -1.07 -3.20 -16.61
CA THR A 101 -0.88 -2.07 -17.54
C THR A 101 -1.92 -2.09 -18.67
N VAL A 102 -2.23 -3.27 -19.23
CA VAL A 102 -3.27 -3.40 -20.27
C VAL A 102 -4.67 -3.12 -19.70
N ILE A 103 -4.97 -3.55 -18.47
CA ILE A 103 -6.25 -3.21 -17.82
C ILE A 103 -6.36 -1.69 -17.59
N GLU A 104 -5.28 -1.04 -17.14
CA GLU A 104 -5.25 0.41 -16.92
C GLU A 104 -5.50 1.21 -18.21
N THR A 105 -4.93 0.76 -19.34
CA THR A 105 -4.93 1.50 -20.61
C THR A 105 -6.05 1.11 -21.57
N GLU A 106 -6.36 -0.18 -21.67
CA GLU A 106 -7.22 -0.78 -22.70
C GLU A 106 -8.31 -1.68 -22.09
N ARG A 107 -8.86 -1.27 -20.94
CA ARG A 107 -9.88 -2.01 -20.18
C ARG A 107 -11.00 -2.61 -21.02
N GLU A 108 -11.58 -1.84 -21.94
CA GLU A 108 -12.70 -2.32 -22.74
C GLU A 108 -12.29 -3.48 -23.66
N ALA A 109 -11.06 -3.47 -24.17
CA ALA A 109 -10.53 -4.58 -24.96
C ALA A 109 -10.34 -5.83 -24.11
N VAL A 110 -9.83 -5.67 -22.88
CA VAL A 110 -9.72 -6.77 -21.91
C VAL A 110 -11.09 -7.34 -21.57
N ASP A 111 -12.05 -6.48 -21.22
CA ASP A 111 -13.40 -6.90 -20.87
C ASP A 111 -14.07 -7.67 -22.03
N ARG A 112 -13.94 -7.19 -23.28
CA ARG A 112 -14.43 -7.90 -24.46
C ARG A 112 -13.76 -9.26 -24.64
N ALA A 113 -12.44 -9.33 -24.46
CA ALA A 113 -11.68 -10.57 -24.61
C ALA A 113 -11.99 -11.62 -23.52
N LEU A 114 -12.39 -11.18 -22.32
CA LEU A 114 -12.71 -12.08 -21.21
C LEU A 114 -14.19 -12.47 -21.15
N ALA A 115 -15.06 -11.79 -21.90
CA ALA A 115 -16.48 -12.11 -22.01
C ALA A 115 -16.77 -13.27 -22.99
N SER A 116 -15.78 -13.70 -23.78
CA SER A 116 -15.83 -14.92 -24.61
C SER A 116 -15.43 -16.18 -23.84
#